data_AF-A0A2V8W015-F1
#
_entry.id   AF-A0A2V8W015-F1
#
_cell.length_a   1.000
_cell.length_b   1.000
_cell.length_c   1.000
_cell.angle_alpha   90.00
_cell.angle_beta   90.00
_cell.angle_gamma   90.00
#
_symmetry.space_group_name_H-M   'P 1'
#
loop_
_entity.id
_entity.type
_entity.pdbx_description
1 polymer ?
#
loop_
_entity_poly.entity_id
_entity_poly.type
_entity_poly.pdbx_seq_one_letter_code
_entity_poly.pdbx_strand_id
1 'polypeptide(L)' 'MVVSVPLVEASAKVRTGFAVNDDADYATPAWTGVIPMKWSSQVPVPDPRGNPAIAPPPNIEHYSRPQ' A
#
# COMPACT_ATOMS: atom_id res chain seq x y z
N MET A 1 -21.85 -18.02 2.29
CA MET A 1 -20.96 -19.15 1.99
C MET A 1 -19.53 -18.70 2.20
N VAL A 2 -18.69 -19.51 2.86
CA VAL A 2 -17.27 -19.22 3.10
C VAL A 2 -16.45 -20.35 2.49
N VAL A 3 -15.35 -20.00 1.81
CA VAL A 3 -14.43 -20.96 1.18
C VAL A 3 -13.02 -20.69 1.73
N SER A 4 -12.26 -21.76 1.97
CA SER A 4 -10.85 -21.70 2.38
C SER A 4 -9.98 -22.42 1.34
N VAL A 5 -8.85 -21.84 0.99
CA VAL A 5 -7.87 -22.41 0.05
C VAL A 5 -6.50 -22.44 0.72
N PRO A 6 -5.91 -23.62 0.97
CA PRO A 6 -4.56 -23.72 1.53
C PRO A 6 -3.50 -23.36 0.48
N LEU A 7 -2.51 -22.57 0.87
CA LEU A 7 -1.32 -22.29 0.06
C LEU A 7 -0.31 -23.45 0.19
N VAL A 8 -0.59 -24.59 -0.45
CA VAL A 8 0.34 -25.74 -0.51
C VAL A 8 1.56 -25.43 -1.38
N GLU A 9 1.33 -24.66 -2.45
CA GLU A 9 2.36 -24.16 -3.35
C GLU A 9 2.02 -22.72 -3.74
N ALA A 10 3.03 -21.85 -3.73
CA ALA A 10 2.90 -20.45 -4.13
C ALA A 10 4.25 -19.91 -4.63
N SER A 11 4.20 -18.99 -5.59
CA SER A 11 5.37 -18.25 -6.06
C SER A 11 5.07 -16.76 -6.12
N ALA A 12 6.03 -15.93 -5.72
CA ALA A 12 5.93 -14.48 -5.81
C ALA A 12 7.20 -13.90 -6.42
N LYS A 13 7.08 -12.76 -7.12
CA LYS A 13 8.22 -12.01 -7.65
C LYS A 13 8.16 -10.58 -7.16
N VAL A 14 9.29 -10.11 -6.64
CA VAL A 14 9.45 -8.76 -6.10
C VAL A 14 10.55 -8.05 -6.87
N ARG A 15 10.31 -6.78 -7.24
CA ARG A 15 11.33 -5.88 -7.79
C ARG A 15 11.40 -4.63 -6.91
N THR A 16 12.57 -4.36 -6.38
CA THR A 16 12.89 -3.14 -5.63
C THR A 16 14.09 -2.46 -6.29
N GLY A 17 14.31 -1.19 -5.97
CA GLY A 17 15.42 -0.40 -6.52
C GLY A 17 15.09 0.32 -7.84
N PHE A 18 16.11 0.94 -8.42
CA PHE A 18 15.99 1.84 -9.57
C PHE A 18 15.80 1.09 -10.90
N ALA A 19 15.51 1.85 -11.97
CA ALA A 19 15.70 1.34 -13.33
C ALA A 19 17.19 1.02 -13.55
N VAL A 20 17.46 -0.10 -14.21
CA VAL A 20 18.82 -0.46 -14.64
C VAL A 20 18.89 -0.08 -16.11
N ASN A 21 19.80 0.83 -16.44
CA ASN A 21 20.04 1.32 -17.80
C ASN A 21 21.48 0.97 -18.22
N ASP A 22 21.79 1.15 -19.50
CA ASP A 22 23.16 0.99 -19.98
C ASP A 22 24.02 2.22 -19.58
N ASP A 23 25.33 2.03 -19.46
CA ASP A 23 26.27 3.08 -18.99
C ASP A 23 26.17 4.38 -19.82
N ALA A 24 25.89 4.26 -21.12
CA ALA A 24 25.73 5.41 -22.01
C ALA A 24 24.51 6.29 -21.66
N ASP A 25 23.45 5.70 -21.12
CA ASP A 25 22.21 6.43 -20.79
C ASP A 25 22.40 7.35 -19.58
N TYR A 26 23.25 6.94 -18.63
CA TYR A 26 23.59 7.74 -17.45
C TYR A 26 24.44 8.97 -17.78
N ALA A 27 25.06 9.04 -18.97
CA ALA A 27 25.81 10.22 -19.43
C ALA A 27 24.90 11.32 -20.01
N THR A 28 23.61 11.03 -20.23
CA THR A 28 22.63 11.98 -20.75
C THR A 28 22.07 12.89 -19.65
N PRO A 29 21.55 14.08 -19.96
CA PRO A 29 20.92 14.97 -18.98
C PRO A 29 19.48 14.53 -18.59
N ALA A 30 19.09 13.28 -18.85
CA ALA A 30 17.76 12.77 -18.52
C ALA A 30 17.59 12.53 -17.01
N TRP A 31 16.36 12.69 -16.51
CA TRP A 31 16.06 12.40 -15.11
C TRP A 31 15.99 10.88 -14.85
N THR A 32 16.60 10.44 -13.75
CA THR A 32 16.52 9.05 -13.27
C THR A 32 16.10 9.01 -11.81
N GLY A 33 15.11 8.19 -11.47
CA GLY A 33 14.66 8.04 -10.09
C GLY A 33 13.52 7.04 -9.95
N VAL A 34 12.99 6.94 -8.73
CA VAL A 34 11.79 6.16 -8.42
C VAL A 34 10.77 7.07 -7.76
N ILE A 35 9.51 6.93 -8.15
CA ILE A 35 8.38 7.53 -7.42
C ILE A 35 7.86 6.47 -6.45
N PRO A 36 8.12 6.56 -5.13
CA PRO A 36 7.64 5.59 -4.17
C PRO A 36 6.12 5.72 -4.01
N MET A 37 5.42 4.58 -4.04
CA MET A 37 3.99 4.51 -3.77
C MET A 37 3.75 3.66 -2.54
N LYS A 38 2.87 4.13 -1.66
CA LYS A 38 2.45 3.39 -0.46
C LYS A 38 0.94 3.47 -0.32
N TRP A 39 0.35 2.38 0.17
CA TRP A 39 -1.03 2.40 0.63
C TRP A 39 -1.10 3.09 2.00
N SER A 40 -2.11 3.93 2.20
CA SER A 40 -2.37 4.57 3.49
C SER A 40 -3.85 4.42 3.81
N SER A 41 -4.16 4.00 5.04
CA SER A 41 -5.50 4.18 5.58
C SER A 41 -5.81 5.68 5.68
N GLN A 42 -7.07 6.03 5.45
CA GLN A 42 -7.59 7.37 5.68
C GLN A 42 -8.31 7.42 7.03
N VAL A 43 -8.60 8.64 7.49
CA VAL A 43 -9.40 8.87 8.70
C VAL A 43 -10.76 8.20 8.53
N PRO A 44 -11.26 7.45 9.55
CA PRO A 44 -12.59 6.86 9.51
C PRO A 44 -13.67 7.91 9.24
N VAL A 45 -14.56 7.62 8.30
CA VAL A 45 -15.71 8.49 7.99
C VAL A 45 -16.93 7.96 8.74
N PRO A 46 -17.53 8.73 9.67
CA PRO A 46 -18.72 8.29 10.38
C PRO A 46 -19.93 8.24 9.45
N ASP A 47 -20.83 7.28 9.69
CA ASP A 47 -22.11 7.19 8.97
C ASP A 47 -22.99 8.40 9.31
N PRO A 48 -23.46 9.19 8.33
CA PRO A 48 -24.34 10.33 8.58
C PRO A 48 -25.71 9.94 9.18
N ARG A 49 -26.11 8.67 9.10
CA ARG A 49 -27.33 8.15 9.74
C ARG A 49 -27.08 7.66 11.17
N GLY A 50 -25.82 7.49 11.56
CA GLY A 50 -25.42 7.03 12.89
C GLY A 50 -25.54 8.13 13.95
N ASN A 51 -25.33 7.75 15.21
CA ASN A 51 -25.29 8.72 16.31
C ASN A 51 -23.95 9.48 16.28
N PRO A 52 -23.93 10.80 16.03
CA PRO A 52 -22.70 11.58 15.91
C PRO A 52 -21.94 11.74 17.24
N ALA A 53 -22.58 11.45 18.38
CA ALA A 53 -21.93 11.50 19.69
C ALA A 53 -21.01 10.29 19.97
N ILE A 54 -21.07 9.24 19.13
CA ILE A 54 -20.25 8.04 19.31
C ILE A 54 -19.00 8.15 18.43
N ALA A 55 -17.85 8.31 19.08
CA ALA A 55 -16.55 8.30 18.40
C ALA A 55 -16.19 6.88 17.91
N PRO A 56 -15.38 6.76 16.85
CA PRO A 56 -14.81 5.48 16.46
C PRO A 56 -13.98 4.89 17.61
N PRO A 57 -13.98 3.57 17.82
CA PRO A 57 -13.16 2.97 18.86
C PRO A 57 -11.66 3.04 18.49
N PRO A 58 -10.73 2.96 19.47
CA PRO A 58 -9.29 3.19 19.22
C PRO A 58 -8.66 2.29 18.15
N ASN A 59 -9.14 1.04 17.99
CA ASN A 59 -8.66 0.12 16.96
C ASN A 59 -9.03 0.54 15.53
N ILE A 60 -10.07 1.38 15.39
CA ILE A 60 -10.51 1.96 14.12
C ILE A 60 -9.82 3.31 13.90
N GLU A 61 -9.72 4.15 14.93
CA GLU A 61 -8.99 5.43 14.86
C GLU A 61 -7.52 5.25 14.49
N HIS A 62 -6.89 4.20 15.00
CA HIS A 62 -5.49 3.87 14.76
C HIS A 62 -5.30 2.70 13.80
N TYR A 63 -6.29 2.42 12.95
CA TYR A 63 -6.18 1.35 11.97
C TYR A 63 -5.00 1.61 11.02
N SER A 64 -4.01 0.72 11.08
CA SER A 64 -2.90 0.67 10.13
C SER A 64 -2.87 -0.69 9.47
N ARG A 65 -2.65 -0.71 8.16
CA ARG A 65 -2.40 -1.94 7.42
C ARG A 65 -0.88 -2.04 7.21
N PRO A 66 -0.19 -2.99 7.84
CA PRO A 66 1.22 -3.21 7.57
C PRO A 66 1.41 -3.57 6.09
N GLN A 67 2.41 -2.94 5.45
CA GLN A 67 2.91 -3.32 4.12
C GLN A 67 3.94 -4.43 4.23
#